data_AF-A0A9P4WFT2-F1
#
_entry.id   AF-A0A9P4WFT2-F1
#
_cell.length_a   1.000
_cell.length_b   1.000
_cell.length_c   1.000
_cell.angle_alpha   90.00
_cell.angle_beta   90.00
_cell.angle_gamma   90.00
#
_symmetry.space_group_name_H-M   'P 1'
#
loop_
_entity.id
_entity.type
_entity.pdbx_description
1 polymer ?
#
loop_
_entity_poly.entity_id
_entity_poly.type
_entity_poly.pdbx_seq_one_letter_code
_entity_poly.pdbx_strand_id
1 'polypeptide(L)'
;METVMQTTESSVPVTLTIEGTRAEGGEGDAVVGIADVLEQTQLHDTVLTGLVDSPAAIVSLVDSLSNLPNHPPSIYVDIEGVNLSRHGSISILQLHILPTDETRLVDVHTLGEEAFSTVATNGDTLRGILESESIIKAFFDIRNDSDALYSLFGVRVAGICDIQLMELATRSFPRRCINGLAKCIDRDLPMTLKERSDWKMSKEKGVRLFAPERGGSYDVFNARPLADDIKEYCLEDVRLLPRLWLHYSSKLTPRWKRKVEEATNDRIKLSQSANFNGKGQHMALGPWS
;
A
#
# COMPACT_ATOMS: atom_id res chain seq x y z
N MET A 1 33.47 8.10 -55.04
CA MET A 1 33.89 7.80 -53.66
C MET A 1 33.47 8.98 -52.82
N GLU A 2 32.22 8.92 -52.33
CA GLU A 2 31.59 9.97 -51.56
C GLU A 2 32.10 9.95 -50.12
N THR A 3 32.51 11.11 -49.63
CA THR A 3 33.00 11.33 -48.27
C THR A 3 31.80 11.58 -47.35
N VAL A 4 31.62 10.68 -46.38
CA VAL A 4 30.58 10.74 -45.35
C VAL A 4 30.91 11.83 -44.33
N MET A 5 29.99 12.79 -44.13
CA MET A 5 30.00 13.74 -43.03
C MET A 5 29.54 13.03 -41.74
N GLN A 6 30.39 13.05 -40.71
CA GLN A 6 30.07 12.68 -39.34
C GLN A 6 29.51 13.91 -38.61
N THR A 7 28.24 13.86 -38.21
CA THR A 7 27.65 14.82 -37.27
C THR A 7 27.72 14.24 -35.86
N THR A 8 28.52 14.87 -35.00
CA THR A 8 28.60 14.58 -33.57
C THR A 8 27.52 15.37 -32.84
N GLU A 9 26.52 14.71 -32.28
CA GLU A 9 25.60 15.32 -31.32
C GLU A 9 26.18 15.26 -29.91
N SER A 10 26.43 16.44 -29.34
CA SER A 10 26.87 16.65 -27.97
C SER A 10 25.64 16.77 -27.06
N SER A 11 25.40 15.79 -26.21
CA SER A 11 24.36 15.86 -25.17
C SER A 11 24.82 16.75 -24.02
N VAL A 12 24.28 17.98 -23.93
CA VAL A 12 24.41 18.85 -22.76
C VAL A 12 23.33 18.46 -21.74
N PRO A 13 23.66 18.24 -20.45
CA PRO A 13 22.65 17.96 -19.44
C PRO A 13 21.88 19.25 -19.11
N VAL A 14 20.55 19.17 -19.10
CA VAL A 14 19.66 20.25 -18.68
C VAL A 14 19.64 20.28 -17.15
N THR A 15 20.37 21.22 -16.55
CA THR A 15 20.27 21.54 -15.13
C THR A 15 19.08 22.47 -14.92
N LEU A 16 18.01 21.96 -14.30
CA LEU A 16 16.88 22.76 -13.84
C LEU A 16 17.26 23.47 -12.53
N THR A 17 17.70 24.71 -12.65
CA THR A 17 17.85 25.63 -11.52
C THR A 17 16.45 26.10 -11.11
N ILE A 18 15.96 25.67 -9.95
CA ILE A 18 14.74 26.25 -9.36
C ILE A 18 15.17 27.43 -8.50
N GLU A 19 15.12 28.64 -9.08
CA GLU A 19 15.12 29.88 -8.29
C GLU A 19 13.75 30.05 -7.64
N GLY A 20 13.79 30.39 -6.35
CA GLY A 20 12.61 30.45 -5.50
C GLY A 20 11.70 31.62 -5.84
N THR A 21 10.42 31.29 -6.03
CA THR A 21 9.33 32.25 -5.89
C THR A 21 8.27 31.63 -5.00
N ARG A 22 8.07 32.30 -3.86
CA ARG A 22 7.05 32.03 -2.85
C ARG A 22 5.68 32.14 -3.53
N ALA A 23 5.01 31.02 -3.76
CA ALA A 23 3.65 30.98 -4.28
C ALA A 23 2.75 30.18 -3.34
N GLU A 24 1.70 30.83 -2.87
CA GLU A 24 0.55 30.23 -2.20
C GLU A 24 -0.17 29.33 -3.22
N GLY A 25 0.25 28.07 -3.31
CA GLY A 25 -0.38 27.03 -4.14
C GLY A 25 -1.39 26.25 -3.31
N GLY A 26 -2.67 26.43 -3.60
CA GLY A 26 -3.77 25.76 -2.92
C GLY A 26 -3.82 24.26 -3.22
N GLU A 27 -4.51 23.53 -2.35
CA GLU A 27 -4.80 22.09 -2.37
C GLU A 27 -5.17 21.51 -3.76
N GLY A 28 -5.68 22.34 -4.68
CA GLY A 28 -5.96 21.97 -6.06
C GLY A 28 -4.73 21.61 -6.92
N ASP A 29 -3.60 22.32 -6.77
CA ASP A 29 -2.42 22.10 -7.63
C ASP A 29 -1.65 20.81 -7.24
N ALA A 30 -1.62 20.49 -5.94
CA ALA A 30 -1.02 19.25 -5.44
C ALA A 30 -1.83 18.01 -5.87
N VAL A 31 -3.17 18.12 -5.88
CA VAL A 31 -4.06 17.05 -6.34
C VAL A 31 -3.92 16.82 -7.85
N VAL A 32 -3.74 17.88 -8.65
CA VAL A 32 -3.49 17.77 -10.11
C VAL A 32 -2.16 17.06 -10.38
N GLY A 33 -1.07 17.46 -9.70
CA GLY A 33 0.24 16.83 -9.89
C GLY A 33 0.26 15.34 -9.51
N ILE A 34 -0.48 14.92 -8.49
CA ILE A 34 -0.55 13.50 -8.10
C ILE A 34 -1.52 12.70 -8.98
N ALA A 35 -2.61 13.31 -9.45
CA ALA A 35 -3.47 12.68 -10.46
C ALA A 35 -2.68 12.38 -11.74
N ASP A 36 -1.82 13.30 -12.18
CA ASP A 36 -0.94 13.12 -13.34
C ASP A 36 0.07 11.98 -13.13
N VAL A 37 0.65 11.83 -11.93
CA VAL A 37 1.50 10.67 -11.58
C VAL A 37 0.69 9.37 -11.66
N LEU A 38 -0.50 9.34 -11.07
CA LEU A 38 -1.36 8.16 -11.00
C LEU A 38 -1.94 7.72 -12.36
N GLU A 39 -2.09 8.65 -13.31
CA GLU A 39 -2.50 8.36 -14.68
C GLU A 39 -1.32 7.89 -15.56
N GLN A 40 -0.08 8.25 -15.20
CA GLN A 40 1.13 7.92 -15.97
C GLN A 40 1.85 6.66 -15.50
N THR A 41 1.63 6.17 -14.27
CA THR A 41 2.24 4.92 -13.78
C THR A 41 1.78 3.71 -14.59
N GLN A 42 2.61 3.23 -15.53
CA GLN A 42 2.41 1.93 -16.17
C GLN A 42 2.73 0.81 -15.16
N LEU A 43 2.17 -0.40 -15.37
CA LEU A 43 2.45 -1.60 -14.56
C LEU A 43 3.95 -2.01 -14.53
N HIS A 44 4.85 -1.26 -15.16
CA HIS A 44 6.24 -1.62 -15.37
C HIS A 44 7.24 -0.60 -14.77
N ASP A 45 6.77 0.54 -14.25
CA ASP A 45 7.65 1.67 -13.90
C ASP A 45 7.97 1.83 -12.39
N THR A 46 7.32 1.06 -11.51
CA THR A 46 7.59 1.10 -10.06
C THR A 46 8.96 0.49 -9.75
N VAL A 47 9.83 1.23 -9.05
CA VAL A 47 11.14 0.74 -8.61
C VAL A 47 11.02 0.10 -7.23
N LEU A 48 11.32 -1.20 -7.12
CA LEU A 48 11.52 -1.86 -5.83
C LEU A 48 12.86 -1.36 -5.25
N THR A 49 12.83 -0.49 -4.24
CA THR A 49 14.05 0.07 -3.63
C THR A 49 14.64 -0.81 -2.52
N GLY A 50 14.37 -2.11 -2.57
CA GLY A 50 15.01 -3.13 -1.73
C GLY A 50 14.26 -3.47 -0.45
N LEU A 51 14.73 -4.53 0.22
CA LEU A 51 14.25 -4.98 1.52
C LEU A 51 14.82 -4.04 2.60
N VAL A 52 13.97 -3.60 3.54
CA VAL A 52 14.34 -2.80 4.70
C VAL A 52 14.49 -3.75 5.88
N ASP A 53 15.71 -4.21 6.14
CA ASP A 53 16.05 -5.31 7.05
C ASP A 53 17.08 -4.93 8.14
N SER A 54 17.38 -3.64 8.29
CA SER A 54 18.26 -3.12 9.34
C SER A 54 17.69 -1.86 9.98
N PRO A 55 18.02 -1.56 11.26
CA PRO A 55 17.62 -0.31 11.91
C PRO A 55 18.04 0.94 11.12
N ALA A 56 19.23 0.93 10.51
CA ALA A 56 19.69 2.05 9.68
C ALA A 56 18.78 2.26 8.45
N ALA A 57 18.31 1.18 7.82
CA ALA A 57 17.36 1.27 6.72
C ALA A 57 15.96 1.72 7.18
N ILE A 58 15.54 1.37 8.40
CA ILE A 58 14.32 1.90 9.02
C ILE A 58 14.41 3.40 9.24
N VAL A 59 15.55 3.90 9.74
CA VAL A 59 15.79 5.35 9.89
C VAL A 59 15.58 6.06 8.55
N SER A 60 16.26 5.60 7.48
CA SER A 60 16.11 6.21 6.16
C SER A 60 14.69 6.15 5.61
N LEU A 61 13.98 5.04 5.84
CA LEU A 61 12.58 4.90 5.46
C LEU A 61 11.69 5.90 6.19
N VAL A 62 11.77 5.98 7.51
CA VAL A 62 10.94 6.87 8.33
C VAL A 62 11.24 8.34 8.01
N ASP A 63 12.52 8.69 7.81
CA ASP A 63 12.91 10.02 7.35
C ASP A 63 12.25 10.37 6.00
N SER A 64 12.22 9.42 5.05
CA SER A 64 11.57 9.65 3.74
C SER A 64 10.04 9.79 3.80
N LEU A 65 9.41 9.31 4.87
CA LEU A 65 7.96 9.43 5.08
C LEU A 65 7.57 10.77 5.72
N SER A 66 8.55 11.59 6.12
CA SER A 66 8.32 12.87 6.75
C SER A 66 7.74 13.90 5.78
N ASN A 67 6.75 14.67 6.25
CA ASN A 67 6.14 15.79 5.51
C ASN A 67 5.51 15.41 4.16
N LEU A 68 5.14 14.14 3.97
CA LEU A 68 4.42 13.72 2.78
C LEU A 68 2.98 14.29 2.79
N PRO A 69 2.41 14.59 1.61
CA PRO A 69 1.00 14.99 1.49
C PRO A 69 0.03 13.93 2.04
N ASN A 70 -1.12 14.39 2.52
CA ASN A 70 -2.19 13.50 2.99
C ASN A 70 -3.36 13.34 2.01
N HIS A 71 -3.41 14.19 0.98
CA HIS A 71 -4.47 14.19 -0.02
C HIS A 71 -3.92 14.30 -1.44
N PRO A 72 -4.00 13.21 -2.22
CA PRO A 72 -4.35 11.83 -1.82
C PRO A 72 -3.42 11.26 -0.73
N PRO A 73 -3.77 10.14 -0.06
CA PRO A 73 -2.88 9.47 0.87
C PRO A 73 -1.53 9.18 0.19
N SER A 74 -0.45 9.48 0.89
CA SER A 74 0.90 9.17 0.41
C SER A 74 1.36 7.76 0.73
N ILE A 75 0.73 7.09 1.70
CA ILE A 75 1.21 5.81 2.23
C ILE A 75 0.14 4.75 2.01
N TYR A 76 0.45 3.73 1.21
CA TYR A 76 -0.39 2.57 0.95
C TYR A 76 0.28 1.34 1.53
N VAL A 77 -0.47 0.58 2.31
CA VAL A 77 0.09 -0.46 3.18
C VAL A 77 -0.64 -1.76 2.97
N ASP A 78 0.14 -2.84 2.98
CA ASP A 78 -0.35 -4.21 3.13
C ASP A 78 0.64 -5.00 3.99
N ILE A 79 0.19 -6.10 4.59
CA ILE A 79 0.98 -6.89 5.52
C ILE A 79 0.85 -8.37 5.15
N GLU A 80 1.99 -9.06 5.09
CA GLU A 80 2.02 -10.49 4.88
C GLU A 80 2.71 -11.21 6.04
N GLY A 81 2.25 -12.43 6.32
CA GLY A 81 2.81 -13.23 7.40
C GLY A 81 2.21 -14.62 7.56
N VAL A 82 2.78 -15.39 8.48
CA VAL A 82 2.31 -16.76 8.76
C VAL A 82 1.04 -16.70 9.57
N ASN A 83 -0.09 -17.10 8.98
CA ASN A 83 -1.41 -17.04 9.62
C ASN A 83 -1.76 -15.64 10.16
N LEU A 84 -1.48 -14.59 9.37
CA LEU A 84 -1.60 -13.18 9.75
C LEU A 84 -2.86 -12.85 10.57
N SER A 85 -2.63 -12.51 11.84
CA SER A 85 -3.58 -12.11 12.90
C SER A 85 -2.84 -12.31 14.25
N ARG A 86 -3.49 -12.07 15.39
CA ARG A 86 -2.96 -12.23 16.76
C ARG A 86 -2.35 -13.58 17.13
N HIS A 87 -2.62 -14.63 16.37
CA HIS A 87 -2.11 -15.99 16.62
C HIS A 87 -1.10 -16.45 15.57
N GLY A 88 -0.71 -15.55 14.66
CA GLY A 88 0.28 -15.78 13.63
C GLY A 88 1.53 -14.93 13.86
N SER A 89 2.13 -14.47 12.77
CA SER A 89 3.23 -13.52 12.76
C SER A 89 3.03 -12.47 11.67
N ILE A 90 3.73 -11.34 11.81
CA ILE A 90 3.99 -10.43 10.69
C ILE A 90 5.38 -10.78 10.16
N SER A 91 5.48 -10.93 8.84
CA SER A 91 6.74 -11.26 8.18
C SER A 91 7.25 -10.10 7.34
N ILE A 92 6.37 -9.49 6.54
CA ILE A 92 6.68 -8.38 5.65
C ILE A 92 5.60 -7.30 5.77
N LEU A 93 5.99 -6.05 6.00
CA LEU A 93 5.11 -4.90 5.87
C LEU A 93 5.48 -4.15 4.59
N GLN A 94 4.50 -3.96 3.71
CA GLN A 94 4.67 -3.32 2.40
C GLN A 94 4.28 -1.86 2.50
N LEU A 95 5.10 -0.95 1.98
CA LEU A 95 4.81 0.48 1.89
C LEU A 95 4.99 0.92 0.45
N HIS A 96 3.90 1.25 -0.22
CA HIS A 96 3.94 1.99 -1.48
C HIS A 96 3.76 3.48 -1.19
N ILE A 97 4.72 4.28 -1.64
CA ILE A 97 4.93 5.67 -1.22
C ILE A 97 4.75 6.61 -2.41
N LEU A 98 3.82 7.55 -2.28
CA LEU A 98 3.66 8.70 -3.17
C LEU A 98 4.21 9.96 -2.51
N PRO A 99 4.80 10.91 -3.27
CA PRO A 99 4.81 10.99 -4.74
C PRO A 99 5.97 10.25 -5.41
N THR A 100 6.83 9.54 -4.67
CA THR A 100 8.05 8.92 -5.22
C THR A 100 7.79 7.69 -6.10
N ASP A 101 6.59 7.11 -6.06
CA ASP A 101 6.22 5.87 -6.78
C ASP A 101 7.19 4.71 -6.46
N GLU A 102 7.57 4.63 -5.18
CA GLU A 102 8.49 3.61 -4.66
C GLU A 102 7.77 2.63 -3.75
N THR A 103 8.18 1.36 -3.81
CA THR A 103 7.70 0.33 -2.86
C THR A 103 8.83 -0.17 -1.99
N ARG A 104 8.62 -0.14 -0.67
CA ARG A 104 9.55 -0.61 0.36
C ARG A 104 8.95 -1.82 1.06
N LEU A 105 9.75 -2.88 1.21
CA LEU A 105 9.36 -4.07 1.94
C LEU A 105 10.11 -4.10 3.27
N VAL A 106 9.40 -3.87 4.37
CA VAL A 106 9.98 -3.92 5.72
C VAL A 106 10.02 -5.36 6.20
N ASP A 107 11.22 -5.86 6.49
CA ASP A 107 11.46 -7.20 7.01
C ASP A 107 11.18 -7.27 8.52
N VAL A 108 9.90 -7.30 8.87
CA VAL A 108 9.44 -7.41 10.26
C VAL A 108 9.87 -8.74 10.88
N HIS A 109 10.00 -9.81 10.07
CA HIS A 109 10.48 -11.10 10.57
C HIS A 109 11.90 -11.00 11.16
N THR A 110 12.80 -10.32 10.44
CA THR A 110 14.19 -10.14 10.88
C THR A 110 14.31 -9.08 11.96
N LEU A 111 13.60 -7.95 11.82
CA LEU A 111 13.74 -6.79 12.70
C LEU A 111 12.93 -6.89 14.00
N GLY A 112 11.84 -7.67 14.01
CA GLY A 112 10.93 -7.75 15.16
C GLY A 112 10.45 -6.36 15.60
N GLU A 113 10.57 -6.06 16.89
CA GLU A 113 10.16 -4.79 17.49
C GLU A 113 10.95 -3.59 16.92
N GLU A 114 12.20 -3.78 16.50
CA GLU A 114 13.03 -2.69 15.94
C GLU A 114 12.43 -2.11 14.65
N ALA A 115 11.65 -2.90 13.89
CA ALA A 115 10.91 -2.38 12.74
C ALA A 115 9.98 -1.21 13.11
N PHE A 116 9.45 -1.22 14.33
CA PHE A 116 8.47 -0.26 14.81
C PHE A 116 9.04 0.74 15.81
N SER A 117 10.08 0.37 16.57
CA SER A 117 10.63 1.18 17.66
C SER A 117 11.91 1.96 17.30
N THR A 118 12.56 1.68 16.16
CA THR A 118 13.74 2.45 15.74
C THR A 118 13.37 3.91 15.47
N VAL A 119 14.08 4.81 16.14
CA VAL A 119 13.88 6.26 16.08
C VAL A 119 14.68 6.84 14.92
N ALA A 120 14.00 7.60 14.07
CA ALA A 120 14.59 8.28 12.91
C ALA A 120 15.23 9.62 13.28
N THR A 121 15.81 10.34 12.31
CA THR A 121 16.56 11.57 12.59
C THR A 121 15.68 12.70 13.11
N ASN A 122 14.41 12.70 12.71
CA ASN A 122 13.40 13.66 13.13
C ASN A 122 12.73 13.32 14.49
N GLY A 123 13.08 12.18 15.10
CA GLY A 123 12.49 11.68 16.34
C GLY A 123 11.26 10.79 16.18
N ASP A 124 10.77 10.59 14.95
CA ASP A 124 9.63 9.70 14.66
C ASP A 124 10.07 8.24 14.61
N THR A 125 9.06 7.36 14.61
CA THR A 125 9.21 5.91 14.43
C THR A 125 8.16 5.43 13.43
N LEU A 126 8.35 4.25 12.83
CA LEU A 126 7.31 3.65 11.98
C LEU A 126 6.02 3.43 12.77
N ARG A 127 6.12 3.06 14.06
CA ARG A 127 4.97 3.01 14.97
C ARG A 127 4.25 4.36 15.03
N GLY A 128 4.97 5.44 15.30
CA GLY A 128 4.40 6.79 15.39
C GLY A 128 3.65 7.20 14.11
N ILE A 129 4.19 6.85 12.94
CA ILE A 129 3.53 7.09 11.65
C ILE A 129 2.22 6.28 11.54
N LEU A 130 2.25 4.99 11.85
CA LEU A 130 1.09 4.10 11.79
C LEU A 130 -0.02 4.51 12.80
N GLU A 131 0.36 5.00 13.97
CA GLU A 131 -0.53 5.43 15.06
C GLU A 131 -1.04 6.87 14.92
N SER A 132 -0.48 7.67 13.99
CA SER A 132 -0.88 9.07 13.82
C SER A 132 -2.24 9.22 13.13
N GLU A 133 -3.16 9.97 13.73
CA GLU A 133 -4.43 10.38 13.08
C GLU A 133 -4.21 11.41 11.96
N SER A 134 -3.14 12.20 12.03
CA SER A 134 -2.84 13.27 11.07
C SER A 134 -2.11 12.78 9.82
N ILE A 135 -1.60 11.56 9.82
CA ILE A 135 -0.99 10.92 8.64
C ILE A 135 -1.97 9.89 8.11
N ILE A 136 -2.44 10.07 6.87
CA ILE A 136 -3.42 9.17 6.27
C ILE A 136 -2.70 7.98 5.62
N LYS A 137 -3.06 6.76 6.07
CA LYS A 137 -2.59 5.51 5.48
C LYS A 137 -3.75 4.79 4.82
N ALA A 138 -3.56 4.32 3.59
CA ALA A 138 -4.57 3.56 2.87
C ALA A 138 -4.25 2.06 2.94
N PHE A 139 -5.24 1.28 3.36
CA PHE A 139 -5.18 -0.19 3.40
C PHE A 139 -6.33 -0.76 2.57
N PHE A 140 -6.15 -1.96 2.04
CA PHE A 140 -7.27 -2.72 1.51
C PHE A 140 -7.70 -3.76 2.55
N ASP A 141 -8.79 -3.50 3.28
CA ASP A 141 -9.30 -4.39 4.34
C ASP A 141 -8.40 -4.51 5.58
N ILE A 142 -8.37 -3.45 6.41
CA ILE A 142 -7.47 -3.30 7.57
C ILE A 142 -7.64 -4.34 8.70
N ARG A 143 -8.65 -5.23 8.65
CA ARG A 143 -9.08 -6.00 9.83
C ARG A 143 -8.00 -6.92 10.39
N ASN A 144 -7.38 -7.77 9.57
CA ASN A 144 -6.34 -8.69 10.04
C ASN A 144 -5.01 -7.98 10.29
N ASP A 145 -4.69 -6.95 9.50
CA ASP A 145 -3.49 -6.13 9.65
C ASP A 145 -3.49 -5.39 10.99
N SER A 146 -4.61 -4.73 11.32
CA SER A 146 -4.80 -4.04 12.60
C SER A 146 -4.73 -5.02 13.77
N ASP A 147 -5.35 -6.20 13.66
CA ASP A 147 -5.25 -7.22 14.70
C ASP A 147 -3.82 -7.72 14.91
N ALA A 148 -3.08 -7.99 13.82
CA ALA A 148 -1.70 -8.44 13.87
C ALA A 148 -0.79 -7.35 14.47
N LEU A 149 -0.86 -6.12 13.95
CA LEU A 149 -0.10 -4.96 14.43
C LEU A 149 -0.35 -4.70 15.92
N TYR A 150 -1.62 -4.73 16.34
CA TYR A 150 -1.99 -4.49 17.72
C TYR A 150 -1.58 -5.62 18.66
N SER A 151 -1.93 -6.85 18.32
CA SER A 151 -1.77 -7.98 19.23
C SER A 151 -0.33 -8.46 19.33
N LEU A 152 0.47 -8.32 18.27
CA LEU A 152 1.85 -8.82 18.22
C LEU A 152 2.86 -7.73 18.59
N PHE A 153 2.60 -6.47 18.24
CA PHE A 153 3.53 -5.36 18.43
C PHE A 153 2.92 -4.18 19.21
N GLY A 154 1.65 -4.24 19.63
CA GLY A 154 1.01 -3.13 20.35
C GLY A 154 0.78 -1.88 19.51
N VAL A 155 0.91 -1.95 18.18
CA VAL A 155 0.73 -0.81 17.27
C VAL A 155 -0.76 -0.50 17.12
N ARG A 156 -1.17 0.70 17.50
CA ARG A 156 -2.58 1.17 17.46
C ARG A 156 -2.84 2.03 16.24
N VAL A 157 -3.09 1.38 15.10
CA VAL A 157 -3.32 2.10 13.83
C VAL A 157 -4.42 3.17 13.93
N ALA A 158 -4.16 4.33 13.35
CA ALA A 158 -5.11 5.44 13.24
C ALA A 158 -4.96 6.14 11.88
N GLY A 159 -5.87 7.06 11.52
CA GLY A 159 -5.80 7.76 10.22
C GLY A 159 -5.92 6.82 9.01
N ILE A 160 -6.76 5.78 9.11
CA ILE A 160 -6.87 4.73 8.10
C ILE A 160 -7.94 5.04 7.05
N CYS A 161 -7.59 4.87 5.78
CA CYS A 161 -8.51 4.84 4.66
C CYS A 161 -8.67 3.38 4.17
N ASP A 162 -9.80 2.75 4.46
CA ASP A 162 -10.08 1.38 4.02
C ASP A 162 -10.69 1.36 2.60
N ILE A 163 -9.85 1.04 1.61
CA ILE A 163 -10.20 1.04 0.18
C ILE A 163 -11.31 0.03 -0.12
N GLN A 164 -11.38 -1.09 0.61
CA GLN A 164 -12.43 -2.09 0.41
C GLN A 164 -13.81 -1.55 0.82
N LEU A 165 -13.86 -0.74 1.88
CA LEU A 165 -15.10 -0.05 2.28
C LEU A 165 -15.46 1.08 1.31
N MET A 166 -14.48 1.78 0.73
CA MET A 166 -14.71 2.74 -0.36
C MET A 166 -15.35 2.06 -1.58
N GLU A 167 -14.84 0.90 -1.99
CA GLU A 167 -15.43 0.09 -3.05
C GLU A 167 -16.89 -0.24 -2.72
N LEU A 168 -17.15 -0.80 -1.53
CA LEU A 168 -18.51 -1.17 -1.12
C LEU A 168 -19.47 0.03 -1.12
N ALA A 169 -19.01 1.18 -0.65
CA ALA A 169 -19.79 2.41 -0.57
C ALA A 169 -20.20 2.93 -1.96
N THR A 170 -19.32 2.80 -2.96
CA THR A 170 -19.52 3.31 -4.32
C THR A 170 -20.35 2.41 -5.23
N ARG A 171 -20.73 1.20 -4.80
CA ARG A 171 -21.53 0.25 -5.59
C ARG A 171 -22.93 0.75 -5.90
N SER A 172 -23.46 0.38 -7.06
CA SER A 172 -24.89 0.50 -7.40
C SER A 172 -25.72 -0.74 -7.06
N PHE A 173 -25.06 -1.87 -6.78
CA PHE A 173 -25.68 -3.17 -6.52
C PHE A 173 -25.60 -3.56 -5.03
N PRO A 174 -26.12 -4.73 -4.59
CA PRO A 174 -26.19 -5.08 -3.18
C PRO A 174 -24.85 -5.00 -2.43
N ARG A 175 -24.92 -4.48 -1.19
CA ARG A 175 -23.78 -4.27 -0.29
C ARG A 175 -23.65 -5.37 0.78
N ARG A 176 -24.31 -6.50 0.56
CA ARG A 176 -24.32 -7.62 1.52
C ARG A 176 -22.92 -8.20 1.74
N CYS A 177 -22.14 -8.36 0.68
CA CYS A 177 -20.80 -8.94 0.76
C CYS A 177 -19.74 -7.98 0.21
N ILE A 178 -18.56 -7.99 0.78
CA ILE A 178 -17.37 -7.28 0.28
C ILE A 178 -16.72 -8.01 -0.90
N ASN A 179 -15.85 -7.32 -1.64
CA ASN A 179 -15.01 -7.93 -2.68
C ASN A 179 -13.55 -7.98 -2.19
N GLY A 180 -12.83 -9.03 -2.56
CA GLY A 180 -11.38 -9.08 -2.37
C GLY A 180 -10.65 -8.22 -3.39
N LEU A 181 -9.40 -7.84 -3.06
CA LEU A 181 -8.55 -6.94 -3.84
C LEU A 181 -8.48 -7.33 -5.32
N ALA A 182 -8.23 -8.62 -5.60
CA ALA A 182 -8.10 -9.12 -6.96
C ALA A 182 -9.34 -8.85 -7.84
N LYS A 183 -10.54 -8.96 -7.24
CA LYS A 183 -11.80 -8.71 -7.94
C LYS A 183 -12.02 -7.22 -8.19
N CYS A 184 -11.58 -6.37 -7.26
CA CYS A 184 -11.64 -4.91 -7.41
C CYS A 184 -10.70 -4.44 -8.53
N ILE A 185 -9.45 -4.90 -8.52
CA ILE A 185 -8.48 -4.64 -9.60
C ILE A 185 -9.05 -5.10 -10.95
N ASP A 186 -9.55 -6.34 -11.01
CA ASP A 186 -10.05 -6.89 -12.27
C ASP A 186 -11.29 -6.15 -12.80
N ARG A 187 -12.20 -5.69 -11.94
CA ARG A 187 -13.44 -5.08 -12.41
C ARG A 187 -13.33 -3.58 -12.64
N ASP A 188 -12.58 -2.88 -11.78
CA ASP A 188 -12.73 -1.42 -11.64
C ASP A 188 -11.56 -0.63 -12.21
N LEU A 189 -10.38 -1.23 -12.35
CA LEU A 189 -9.23 -0.54 -12.94
C LEU A 189 -9.23 -0.63 -14.47
N PRO A 190 -9.02 0.50 -15.18
CA PRO A 190 -8.80 0.48 -16.61
C PRO A 190 -7.43 -0.16 -16.89
N MET A 191 -7.46 -1.30 -17.58
CA MET A 191 -6.29 -2.04 -18.03
C MET A 191 -6.59 -2.64 -19.39
N THR A 192 -5.60 -2.65 -20.28
CA THR A 192 -5.64 -3.42 -21.52
C THR A 192 -5.76 -4.92 -21.22
N LEU A 193 -6.17 -5.70 -22.23
CA LEU A 193 -6.27 -7.16 -22.09
C LEU A 193 -4.92 -7.80 -21.74
N LYS A 194 -3.83 -7.26 -22.30
CA LYS A 194 -2.47 -7.75 -22.03
C LYS A 194 -2.07 -7.47 -20.59
N GLU A 195 -2.16 -6.22 -20.15
CA GLU A 195 -1.86 -5.82 -18.77
C GLU A 195 -2.63 -6.65 -17.73
N ARG A 196 -3.93 -6.84 -17.96
CA ARG A 196 -4.78 -7.67 -17.10
C ARG A 196 -4.34 -9.14 -17.08
N SER A 197 -3.95 -9.68 -18.23
CA SER A 197 -3.45 -11.06 -18.33
C SER A 197 -2.13 -11.23 -17.60
N ASP A 198 -1.20 -10.29 -17.78
CA ASP A 198 0.12 -10.31 -17.16
C ASP A 198 0.01 -10.18 -15.63
N TRP A 199 -0.81 -9.23 -15.15
CA TRP A 199 -1.10 -9.06 -13.72
C TRP A 199 -1.71 -10.33 -13.10
N LYS A 200 -2.73 -10.93 -13.75
CA LYS A 200 -3.34 -12.18 -13.26
C LYS A 200 -2.33 -13.31 -13.19
N MET A 201 -1.44 -13.42 -14.17
CA MET A 201 -0.43 -14.47 -14.23
C MET A 201 0.64 -14.29 -13.14
N SER A 202 1.14 -13.07 -12.93
CA SER A 202 2.11 -12.76 -11.85
C SER A 202 1.48 -13.02 -10.48
N LYS A 203 0.26 -12.52 -10.24
CA LYS A 203 -0.47 -12.78 -9.00
C LYS A 203 -0.68 -14.27 -8.74
N GLU A 204 -1.12 -15.02 -9.75
CA GLU A 204 -1.33 -16.47 -9.65
C GLU A 204 -0.02 -17.23 -9.33
N LYS A 205 1.12 -16.76 -9.86
CA LYS A 205 2.45 -17.31 -9.54
C LYS A 205 2.76 -17.14 -8.06
N GLY A 206 2.61 -15.94 -7.51
CA GLY A 206 2.84 -15.64 -6.09
C GLY A 206 1.90 -16.42 -5.16
N VAL A 207 0.59 -16.41 -5.44
CA VAL A 207 -0.41 -17.09 -4.59
C VAL A 207 -0.14 -18.59 -4.47
N ARG A 208 0.31 -19.26 -5.54
CA ARG A 208 0.68 -20.69 -5.47
C ARG A 208 1.81 -21.00 -4.49
N LEU A 209 2.69 -20.03 -4.20
CA LEU A 209 3.82 -20.25 -3.30
C LEU A 209 3.40 -20.28 -1.83
N PHE A 210 2.41 -19.48 -1.44
CA PHE A 210 2.01 -19.37 -0.02
C PHE A 210 0.67 -20.02 0.31
N ALA A 211 -0.27 -20.14 -0.64
CA ALA A 211 -1.62 -20.62 -0.37
C ALA A 211 -1.66 -22.15 -0.16
N PRO A 212 -2.02 -22.66 1.04
CA PRO A 212 -2.01 -24.09 1.33
C PRO A 212 -2.95 -24.91 0.43
N GLU A 213 -4.09 -24.37 0.06
CA GLU A 213 -5.04 -24.99 -0.86
C GLU A 213 -4.50 -25.13 -2.30
N ARG A 214 -3.38 -24.47 -2.60
CA ARG A 214 -2.66 -24.56 -3.88
C ARG A 214 -1.32 -25.30 -3.77
N GLY A 215 -1.04 -25.92 -2.62
CA GLY A 215 0.21 -26.62 -2.34
C GLY A 215 1.36 -25.73 -1.85
N GLY A 216 1.08 -24.46 -1.53
CA GLY A 216 2.03 -23.53 -0.92
C GLY A 216 2.09 -23.63 0.61
N SER A 217 2.92 -22.79 1.22
CA SER A 217 2.91 -22.57 2.67
C SER A 217 3.18 -21.10 2.98
N TYR A 218 2.48 -20.54 3.96
CA TYR A 218 2.75 -19.18 4.44
C TYR A 218 4.19 -19.00 4.96
N ASP A 219 4.90 -20.10 5.28
CA ASP A 219 6.31 -20.06 5.71
C ASP A 219 7.23 -19.42 4.67
N VAL A 220 6.82 -19.36 3.39
CA VAL A 220 7.61 -18.68 2.33
C VAL A 220 7.85 -17.20 2.65
N PHE A 221 6.97 -16.55 3.42
CA PHE A 221 7.15 -15.16 3.86
C PHE A 221 8.27 -15.00 4.90
N ASN A 222 8.62 -16.07 5.63
CA ASN A 222 9.73 -16.08 6.60
C ASN A 222 11.05 -16.55 5.97
N ALA A 223 11.06 -17.12 4.77
CA ALA A 223 12.27 -17.60 4.12
C ALA A 223 13.25 -16.45 3.82
N ARG A 224 14.54 -16.64 4.12
CA ARG A 224 15.61 -15.67 3.83
C ARG A 224 16.76 -16.33 3.06
N PRO A 225 17.25 -15.72 1.94
CA PRO A 225 16.74 -14.49 1.33
C PRO A 225 15.31 -14.66 0.81
N LEU A 226 14.52 -13.57 0.83
CA LEU A 226 13.15 -13.59 0.35
C LEU A 226 13.15 -13.91 -1.15
N ALA A 227 12.34 -14.88 -1.58
CA ALA A 227 12.26 -15.29 -2.97
C ALA A 227 11.74 -14.13 -3.85
N ASP A 228 12.29 -13.98 -5.06
CA ASP A 228 11.94 -12.85 -5.93
C ASP A 228 10.46 -12.85 -6.33
N ASP A 229 9.87 -14.02 -6.55
CA ASP A 229 8.44 -14.18 -6.81
C ASP A 229 7.56 -13.69 -5.64
N ILE A 230 8.05 -13.80 -4.40
CA ILE A 230 7.35 -13.29 -3.22
C ILE A 230 7.51 -11.76 -3.13
N LYS A 231 8.70 -11.22 -3.42
CA LYS A 231 8.90 -9.77 -3.50
C LYS A 231 8.01 -9.14 -4.55
N GLU A 232 7.92 -9.74 -5.74
CA GLU A 232 7.06 -9.29 -6.83
C GLU A 232 5.60 -9.31 -6.40
N TYR A 233 5.14 -10.41 -5.80
CA TYR A 233 3.79 -10.49 -5.25
C TYR A 233 3.49 -9.38 -4.23
N CYS A 234 4.37 -9.17 -3.24
CA CYS A 234 4.19 -8.11 -2.24
C CYS A 234 4.18 -6.70 -2.87
N LEU A 235 4.93 -6.48 -3.94
CA LEU A 235 4.92 -5.21 -4.67
C LEU A 235 3.59 -4.99 -5.40
N GLU A 236 3.06 -6.04 -6.03
CA GLU A 236 1.80 -6.01 -6.78
C GLU A 236 0.58 -5.69 -5.92
N ASP A 237 0.57 -6.13 -4.66
CA ASP A 237 -0.59 -5.98 -3.78
C ASP A 237 -0.79 -4.54 -3.28
N VAL A 238 0.28 -3.74 -3.20
CA VAL A 238 0.20 -2.32 -2.81
C VAL A 238 0.22 -1.33 -3.97
N ARG A 239 0.93 -1.62 -5.08
CA ARG A 239 1.16 -0.62 -6.15
C ARG A 239 -0.10 -0.15 -6.88
N LEU A 240 -1.15 -0.97 -6.91
CA LEU A 240 -2.41 -0.62 -7.56
C LEU A 240 -3.44 0.00 -6.61
N LEU A 241 -3.13 0.06 -5.31
CA LEU A 241 -4.00 0.68 -4.31
C LEU A 241 -4.22 2.18 -4.54
N PRO A 242 -3.23 2.99 -4.94
CA PRO A 242 -3.48 4.39 -5.28
C PRO A 242 -4.51 4.59 -6.38
N ARG A 243 -4.44 3.77 -7.44
CA ARG A 243 -5.38 3.82 -8.57
C ARG A 243 -6.79 3.42 -8.14
N LEU A 244 -6.93 2.40 -7.28
CA LEU A 244 -8.21 2.04 -6.68
C LEU A 244 -8.75 3.15 -5.78
N TRP A 245 -7.90 3.72 -4.92
CA TRP A 245 -8.26 4.83 -4.06
C TRP A 245 -8.80 6.00 -4.88
N LEU A 246 -8.11 6.41 -5.94
CA LEU A 246 -8.54 7.50 -6.83
C LEU A 246 -9.88 7.18 -7.51
N HIS A 247 -10.01 5.95 -8.02
CA HIS A 247 -11.22 5.49 -8.67
C HIS A 247 -12.46 5.51 -7.76
N TYR A 248 -12.32 5.12 -6.49
CA TYR A 248 -13.44 5.16 -5.55
C TYR A 248 -13.63 6.53 -4.90
N SER A 249 -12.56 7.26 -4.59
CA SER A 249 -12.63 8.57 -3.92
C SER A 249 -13.37 9.60 -4.77
N SER A 250 -13.17 9.58 -6.10
CA SER A 250 -13.88 10.42 -7.08
C SER A 250 -15.40 10.18 -7.13
N LYS A 251 -15.88 9.03 -6.64
CA LYS A 251 -17.30 8.64 -6.64
C LYS A 251 -17.98 8.80 -5.28
N LEU A 252 -17.21 9.00 -4.21
CA LEU A 252 -17.75 9.07 -2.84
C LEU A 252 -18.39 10.43 -2.55
N THR A 253 -19.67 10.40 -2.17
CA THR A 253 -20.34 11.59 -1.61
C THR A 253 -19.87 11.85 -0.17
N PRO A 254 -19.98 13.09 0.36
CA PRO A 254 -19.58 13.40 1.74
C PRO A 254 -20.24 12.50 2.78
N ARG A 255 -21.51 12.11 2.56
CA ARG A 255 -22.22 11.17 3.42
C ARG A 255 -21.55 9.80 3.42
N TRP A 256 -21.17 9.28 2.25
CA TRP A 256 -20.50 7.98 2.16
C TRP A 256 -19.07 8.03 2.69
N LYS A 257 -18.34 9.13 2.52
CA LYS A 257 -17.03 9.33 3.15
C LYS A 257 -17.10 9.14 4.67
N ARG A 258 -18.04 9.82 5.34
CA ARG A 258 -18.26 9.64 6.80
C ARG A 258 -18.63 8.21 7.19
N LYS A 259 -19.52 7.57 6.43
CA LYS A 259 -19.89 6.17 6.70
C LYS A 259 -18.71 5.21 6.58
N VAL A 260 -17.85 5.41 5.56
CA VAL A 260 -16.62 4.62 5.38
C VAL A 260 -15.68 4.83 6.56
N GLU A 261 -15.48 6.07 6.99
CA GLU A 261 -14.64 6.41 8.14
C GLU A 261 -15.15 5.77 9.43
N GLU A 262 -16.45 5.92 9.74
CA GLU A 262 -17.12 5.27 10.88
C GLU A 262 -16.91 3.75 10.85
N ALA A 263 -17.19 3.10 9.71
CA ALA A 263 -17.04 1.66 9.56
C ALA A 263 -15.58 1.19 9.61
N THR A 264 -14.63 2.03 9.17
CA THR A 264 -13.19 1.75 9.29
C THR A 264 -12.77 1.76 10.75
N ASN A 265 -13.21 2.77 11.52
CA ASN A 265 -12.93 2.84 12.95
C ASN A 265 -13.59 1.69 13.74
N ASP A 266 -14.81 1.28 13.35
CA ASP A 266 -15.46 0.11 13.92
C ASP A 266 -14.69 -1.18 13.61
N ARG A 267 -14.16 -1.34 12.38
CA ARG A 267 -13.28 -2.46 12.00
C ARG A 267 -12.03 -2.52 12.87
N ILE A 268 -11.35 -1.39 13.07
CA ILE A 268 -10.14 -1.29 13.91
C ILE A 268 -10.46 -1.60 15.38
N LYS A 269 -11.53 -1.02 15.92
CA LYS A 269 -11.94 -1.29 17.31
C LYS A 269 -12.29 -2.76 17.52
N LEU A 270 -13.00 -3.36 16.57
CA LEU A 270 -13.36 -4.78 16.63
C LEU A 270 -12.11 -5.67 16.52
N SER A 271 -11.21 -5.39 15.57
CA SER A 271 -10.00 -6.18 15.35
C SER A 271 -9.06 -6.18 16.55
N GLN A 272 -9.04 -5.09 17.33
CA GLN A 272 -8.22 -4.97 18.55
C GLN A 272 -8.91 -5.54 19.81
N SER A 273 -10.16 -6.02 19.71
CA SER A 273 -10.88 -6.59 20.86
C SER A 273 -10.41 -8.01 21.19
N ALA A 274 -10.54 -8.45 22.45
CA ALA A 274 -10.10 -9.78 22.88
C ALA A 274 -10.78 -10.95 22.14
N ASN A 275 -11.96 -10.74 21.56
CA ASN A 275 -12.78 -11.79 20.92
C ASN A 275 -12.78 -11.71 19.38
N PHE A 276 -11.91 -10.90 18.77
CA PHE A 276 -11.85 -10.83 17.32
C PHE A 276 -11.51 -12.20 16.72
N ASN A 277 -12.25 -12.58 15.68
CA ASN A 277 -11.96 -13.72 14.84
C ASN A 277 -11.87 -13.25 13.38
N GLY A 278 -10.64 -13.16 12.88
CA GLY A 278 -10.32 -12.77 11.50
C GLY A 278 -10.57 -13.83 10.44
N LYS A 279 -11.10 -15.00 10.81
CA LYS A 279 -11.27 -16.16 9.92
C LYS A 279 -12.73 -16.62 9.88
N GLY A 280 -13.30 -16.76 8.68
CA GLY A 280 -14.63 -17.35 8.47
C GLY A 280 -15.53 -16.55 7.53
N GLN A 281 -16.72 -17.11 7.24
CA GLN A 281 -17.66 -16.51 6.28
C GLN A 281 -18.23 -15.16 6.74
N HIS A 282 -18.27 -14.88 8.05
CA HIS A 282 -18.71 -13.58 8.57
C HIS A 282 -17.81 -12.45 8.10
N MET A 283 -16.53 -12.72 7.83
CA MET A 283 -15.59 -11.73 7.31
C MET A 283 -15.95 -11.25 5.90
N ALA A 284 -16.77 -12.00 5.15
CA ALA A 284 -17.23 -11.63 3.82
C ALA A 284 -18.41 -10.65 3.83
N LEU A 285 -19.01 -10.35 4.99
CA LEU A 285 -20.18 -9.47 5.09
C LEU A 285 -19.78 -7.99 5.13
N GLY A 286 -20.58 -7.15 4.47
CA GLY A 286 -20.44 -5.70 4.52
C GLY A 286 -21.11 -5.09 5.76
N PRO A 287 -20.66 -3.93 6.25
CA PRO A 287 -21.18 -3.31 7.48
C PRO A 287 -22.52 -2.55 7.30
N TRP A 288 -23.05 -2.44 6.07
CA TRP A 288 -24.29 -1.68 5.78
C TRP A 288 -25.36 -2.53 5.11
N SER A 289 -25.33 -3.85 5.35
CA SER A 289 -26.32 -4.81 4.87
C SER A 289 -27.62 -4.74 5.66
#